data_AF-V7CMF0-F1
#
_entry.id   AF-V7CMF0-F1
#
_cell.length_a   1.000
_cell.length_b   1.000
_cell.length_c   1.000
_cell.angle_alpha   90.00
_cell.angle_beta   90.00
_cell.angle_gamma   90.00
#
_symmetry.space_group_name_H-M   'P 1'
#
loop_
_entity.id
_entity.type
_entity.pdbx_description
1 polymer ?
#
loop_
_entity_poly.entity_id
_entity_poly.type
_entity_poly.pdbx_seq_one_letter_code
_entity_poly.pdbx_strand_id
1 'polypeptide(L)' 'MNHICFGRYALQALEPAWITSRQIEAGRRAMSRNVRRGGQIWVRIFPDKPVTVRPTETRMGSGKGFPEYWVAV' A
#
# COMPACT_ATOMS: atom_id res chain seq x y z
N MET A 1 -17.30 9.86 -1.66
CA MET A 1 -17.64 8.46 -2.02
C MET A 1 -16.62 7.97 -3.01
N ASN A 2 -16.02 6.80 -2.79
CA ASN A 2 -14.99 6.24 -3.68
C ASN A 2 -15.66 5.77 -4.97
N HIS A 3 -15.41 6.48 -6.07
CA HIS A 3 -15.97 6.20 -7.39
C HIS A 3 -14.85 5.90 -8.38
N ILE A 4 -15.20 5.21 -9.46
CA ILE A 4 -14.25 4.87 -10.53
C ILE A 4 -13.95 6.14 -11.32
N CYS A 5 -12.72 6.65 -11.22
CA CYS A 5 -12.28 7.81 -12.02
C CYS A 5 -11.61 7.41 -13.34
N PHE A 6 -11.06 6.20 -13.43
CA PHE A 6 -10.31 5.71 -14.59
C PHE A 6 -10.63 4.26 -14.88
N GLY A 7 -10.54 3.89 -16.16
CA GLY A 7 -10.79 2.52 -16.62
C GLY A 7 -12.27 2.12 -16.55
N ARG A 8 -12.51 0.83 -16.82
CA ARG A 8 -13.87 0.24 -16.82
C ARG A 8 -14.20 -0.48 -15.51
N TYR A 9 -13.17 -0.93 -14.79
CA TYR A 9 -13.27 -1.74 -13.59
C TYR A 9 -12.29 -1.22 -12.53
N ALA A 10 -12.67 -1.34 -11.25
CA ALA A 10 -11.82 -0.98 -10.13
C ALA A 10 -12.02 -1.94 -8.96
N LEU A 11 -11.03 -2.01 -8.07
CA LEU A 11 -11.12 -2.70 -6.79
C LEU A 11 -11.42 -1.66 -5.71
N GLN A 12 -12.40 -1.97 -4.87
CA GLN A 12 -12.80 -1.15 -3.73
C GLN A 12 -12.55 -1.91 -2.44
N ALA A 13 -11.89 -1.28 -1.48
CA ALA A 13 -11.78 -1.81 -0.12
C ALA A 13 -13.16 -1.78 0.55
N LEU A 14 -13.55 -2.91 1.12
CA LEU A 14 -14.80 -3.03 1.90
C LEU A 14 -14.57 -2.73 3.38
N GLU A 15 -13.33 -2.88 3.85
CA GLU A 15 -12.92 -2.71 5.23
C GLU A 15 -11.71 -1.77 5.32
N PRO A 16 -11.55 -1.02 6.42
CA PRO A 16 -10.39 -0.18 6.64
C PRO A 16 -9.14 -1.03 6.88
N ALA A 17 -8.05 -0.71 6.18
CA ALA A 17 -6.78 -1.41 6.31
C ALA A 17 -5.60 -0.48 6.00
N TRP A 18 -4.45 -0.74 6.62
CA TRP A 18 -3.20 -0.11 6.21
C TRP A 18 -2.54 -0.95 5.14
N ILE A 19 -2.30 -0.35 3.97
CA ILE A 19 -1.70 -1.04 2.83
C ILE A 19 -0.27 -0.54 2.66
N THR A 20 0.69 -1.43 2.85
CA THR A 20 2.12 -1.14 2.69
C THR A 20 2.51 -0.94 1.23
N SER A 21 3.58 -0.17 0.97
CA SER A 21 4.17 -0.02 -0.37
C SER A 21 4.48 -1.36 -1.04
N ARG A 22 4.94 -2.35 -0.26
CA ARG A 22 5.24 -3.71 -0.74
C ARG A 22 3.99 -4.45 -1.21
N GLN A 23 2.87 -4.32 -0.49
CA GLN A 23 1.58 -4.92 -0.89
C GLN A 23 1.02 -4.27 -2.16
N ILE A 24 1.12 -2.94 -2.29
CA ILE A 24 0.72 -2.22 -3.51
C ILE A 24 1.50 -2.74 -4.71
N GLU A 25 2.81 -2.86 -4.59
CA GLU A 25 3.66 -3.34 -5.69
C GLU A 25 3.44 -4.82 -6.01
N ALA A 26 3.25 -5.66 -4.99
CA ALA A 26 2.90 -7.07 -5.18
C ALA A 26 1.59 -7.21 -5.97
N GLY A 27 0.55 -6.45 -5.60
CA GLY A 27 -0.72 -6.42 -6.31
C GLY A 27 -0.58 -5.92 -7.75
N ARG A 28 0.12 -4.81 -7.97
CA ARG A 28 0.37 -4.26 -9.31
C ARG A 28 1.10 -5.26 -10.21
N ARG A 29 2.14 -5.92 -9.68
CA ARG A 29 2.91 -6.95 -10.42
C ARG A 29 2.05 -8.16 -10.74
N ALA A 30 1.22 -8.63 -9.81
CA ALA A 30 0.28 -9.73 -10.04
C ALA A 30 -0.73 -9.38 -11.13
N MET A 31 -1.35 -8.20 -11.08
CA MET A 31 -2.27 -7.73 -12.13
C MET A 31 -1.58 -7.63 -13.50
N SER A 32 -0.41 -7.01 -13.55
CA SER A 32 0.35 -6.84 -14.80
C SER A 32 0.70 -8.19 -15.44
N ARG A 33 1.04 -9.22 -14.65
CA ARG A 33 1.31 -10.57 -15.16
C ARG A 33 0.07 -11.24 -15.75
N ASN A 34 -1.09 -11.09 -15.10
CA ASN A 34 -2.35 -11.67 -15.57
C ASN A 34 -2.86 -10.99 -16.84
N VAL A 35 -2.72 -9.67 -16.92
CA VAL A 35 -3.16 -8.83 -18.04
C VAL A 35 -2.22 -8.93 -19.26
N ARG A 36 -1.02 -9.53 -19.08
CA ARG A 36 0.02 -9.71 -20.11
C ARG A 36 0.39 -8.37 -20.77
N ARG A 37 0.33 -8.27 -22.11
CA ARG A 37 0.75 -7.07 -22.87
C ARG A 37 -0.37 -6.06 -23.13
N GLY A 38 -1.63 -6.37 -22.77
CA GLY A 38 -2.78 -5.55 -23.17
C GLY A 38 -3.56 -5.05 -21.97
N GLY A 39 -3.54 -3.74 -21.71
CA GLY A 39 -4.34 -3.10 -20.66
C GLY A 39 -3.58 -2.03 -19.89
N GLN A 40 -4.30 -1.03 -19.38
CA GLN A 40 -3.76 -0.01 -18.49
C GLN A 40 -4.20 -0.30 -17.05
N ILE A 41 -3.28 -0.17 -16.11
CA ILE A 41 -3.50 -0.40 -14.69
C ILE A 41 -3.20 0.90 -13.96
N TRP A 42 -4.17 1.38 -13.17
CA TRP A 42 -4.02 2.57 -12.34
C TRP A 42 -3.92 2.18 -10.87
N VAL A 43 -2.89 2.68 -10.18
CA VAL A 43 -2.79 2.59 -8.72
C VAL A 43 -3.36 3.90 -8.16
N ARG A 44 -4.42 3.80 -7.35
CA ARG A 44 -5.17 4.96 -6.82
C ARG A 44 -4.74 5.41 -5.42
N ILE A 45 -3.97 4.59 -4.73
CA ILE A 45 -3.48 4.85 -3.37
C ILE A 45 -1.97 5.09 -3.41
N PHE A 46 -1.48 6.00 -2.56
CA PHE A 46 -0.06 6.29 -2.44
C PHE A 46 0.36 6.14 -0.96
N PRO A 47 1.45 5.43 -0.66
CA PRO A 47 1.88 5.22 0.71
C PRO A 47 2.64 6.46 1.23
N ASP A 48 1.91 7.42 1.76
CA ASP A 48 2.42 8.69 2.28
C ASP A 48 2.72 8.67 3.77
N LYS A 49 2.04 7.80 4.54
CA LYS A 49 2.17 7.76 5.99
C LYS A 49 3.36 6.89 6.44
N PRO A 50 4.39 7.45 7.10
CA PRO A 50 5.48 6.65 7.65
C PRO A 50 5.06 5.92 8.93
N VAL A 51 5.49 4.66 9.06
CA VAL A 51 5.32 3.82 10.24
C VAL A 51 6.68 3.56 10.86
N THR A 52 6.80 3.86 12.16
CA THR A 52 8.05 3.72 12.91
C THR A 52 8.08 2.42 13.69
N VAL A 53 9.23 1.77 13.74
CA VAL A 53 9.43 0.53 14.48
C VAL A 53 10.70 0.64 15.31
N ARG A 54 10.72 -0.03 16.47
CA ARG A 54 11.91 -0.14 17.31
C ARG A 54 12.64 -1.43 17.00
N PRO A 55 13.98 -1.44 17.03
CA PRO A 55 14.74 -2.67 16.83
C PRO A 55 14.35 -3.73 17.87
N THR A 56 14.26 -4.98 17.41
CA THR A 56 14.26 -6.15 18.28
C THR A 56 15.51 -6.06 19.19
N GLU A 57 15.38 -6.47 20.45
CA GLU A 57 16.43 -6.38 21.50
C GLU A 57 16.55 -5.04 22.26
N THR A 58 15.66 -4.07 22.00
CA THR A 58 15.60 -2.83 22.80
C THR A 58 14.50 -2.89 23.88
N ARG A 59 14.78 -2.32 25.06
CA ARG A 59 13.76 -2.15 26.12
C ARG A 59 12.80 -0.99 25.79
N MET A 60 11.64 -0.97 26.43
CA MET A 60 10.71 0.16 26.36
C MET A 60 11.33 1.43 26.98
N GLY A 61 10.92 2.61 26.50
CA GLY A 61 11.54 3.91 26.84
C GLY A 61 12.28 4.57 25.67
N SER A 62 13.06 5.64 25.89
CA SER A 62 13.97 6.26 24.90
C SER A 62 13.35 6.90 23.64
N GLY A 63 12.05 7.21 23.63
CA GLY A 63 11.40 7.98 22.56
C GLY A 63 10.91 7.17 21.36
N LYS A 64 10.51 7.84 20.27
CA LYS A 64 9.92 7.20 19.08
C LYS A 64 11.03 6.57 18.21
N GLY A 65 10.76 5.38 17.64
CA GLY A 65 11.69 4.70 16.74
C GLY A 65 11.82 5.37 15.37
N PHE A 66 12.67 4.81 14.51
CA PHE A 66 12.87 5.31 13.15
C PHE A 66 11.75 4.84 12.21
N PRO A 67 11.37 5.62 11.17
CA PRO A 67 10.47 5.16 10.11
C PRO A 67 11.05 3.93 9.41
N GLU A 68 10.30 2.82 9.39
CA GLU A 68 10.73 1.57 8.74
C GLU A 68 9.99 1.34 7.42
N TYR A 69 8.70 1.65 7.35
CA TYR A 69 7.90 1.47 6.14
C TYR A 69 6.79 2.52 5.99
N TRP A 70 6.19 2.58 4.81
CA TRP A 70 5.14 3.53 4.46
C TRP A 70 3.84 2.78 4.14
N VAL A 71 2.73 3.35 4.59
CA VAL A 71 1.39 2.81 4.39
C VAL A 71 0.47 3.85 3.76
N ALA A 72 -0.47 3.38 2.95
CA ALA A 72 -1.68 4.11 2.60
C ALA A 72 -2.79 3.74 3.60
N VAL A 73 -3.65 4.71 3.92
CA VAL A 73 -4.78 4.56 4.87
C VAL A 73 -6.09 4.85 4.15
#